data_AF-A0A0N0ZT58-F1
#
_entry.id   AF-A0A0N0ZT58-F1
#
_cell.length_a   1.000
_cell.length_b   1.000
_cell.length_c   1.000
_cell.angle_alpha   90.00
_cell.angle_beta   90.00
_cell.angle_gamma   90.00
#
_symmetry.space_group_name_H-M   'P 1'
#
loop_
_entity.id
_entity.type
_entity.pdbx_description
1 polymer ?
#
loop_
_entity_poly.entity_id
_entity_poly.type
_entity_poly.pdbx_seq_one_letter_code
_entity_poly.pdbx_strand_id
1 'polypeptide(L)'
;MYAQGGPLIIMNKSVNYDYRGTIFANNFAGAGCNPVIASYDPSMILVPAGTTVQYDNFRDQYIPGSPSSVSMWSVLLATGGTPSIRPWNHPSLMPGGVISSNTKWSMSKFQMFHAGTLNPETYFNGNIGDSANPCVSNPSYINALPMGDASWFTITTGGTVYTYLLIN
;
A
#
# COMPACT_ATOMS: atom_id res chain seq x y z
N MET A 1 5.53 17.44 -7.47
CA MET A 1 6.21 16.31 -8.13
C MET A 1 6.13 15.15 -7.14
N TYR A 2 5.27 14.16 -7.42
CA TYR A 2 4.97 13.07 -6.49
C TYR A 2 6.08 12.02 -6.46
N ALA A 3 6.14 11.27 -5.36
CA ALA A 3 6.90 10.04 -5.31
C ALA A 3 6.35 9.07 -6.38
N GLN A 4 7.23 8.25 -6.94
CA GLN A 4 7.10 7.57 -8.23
C GLN A 4 5.71 7.06 -8.63
N GLY A 5 5.19 7.62 -9.72
CA GLY A 5 3.92 7.15 -10.27
C GLY A 5 2.72 7.52 -9.40
N GLY A 6 2.85 8.54 -8.53
CA GLY A 6 1.75 9.23 -7.87
C GLY A 6 1.11 8.48 -6.70
N PRO A 7 -0.05 8.97 -6.22
CA PRO A 7 -0.61 8.54 -4.95
C PRO A 7 -1.16 7.11 -4.99
N LEU A 8 -1.17 6.44 -3.83
CA LEU A 8 -2.01 5.28 -3.56
C LEU A 8 -3.30 5.74 -2.90
N ILE A 9 -4.43 5.31 -3.41
CA ILE A 9 -5.75 5.61 -2.88
C ILE A 9 -6.42 4.27 -2.52
N ILE A 10 -6.63 4.05 -1.23
CA ILE A 10 -7.36 2.89 -0.73
C ILE A 10 -8.81 3.32 -0.48
N MET A 11 -9.73 2.78 -1.27
CA MET A 11 -11.16 3.01 -1.14
C MET A 11 -11.82 1.79 -0.53
N ASN A 12 -12.13 1.83 0.76
CA ASN A 12 -12.93 0.81 1.40
C ASN A 12 -14.41 1.18 1.31
N LYS A 13 -15.11 0.68 0.28
CA LYS A 13 -16.54 0.88 0.08
C LYS A 13 -17.40 -0.14 0.82
N SER A 14 -16.80 -1.17 1.41
CA SER A 14 -17.51 -2.09 2.28
C SER A 14 -18.08 -1.35 3.49
N VAL A 15 -19.32 -1.66 3.85
CA VAL A 15 -19.97 -1.16 5.08
C VAL A 15 -19.84 -2.14 6.25
N ASN A 16 -19.40 -3.38 5.97
CA ASN A 16 -19.37 -4.47 6.94
C ASN A 16 -17.95 -4.73 7.47
N TYR A 17 -16.93 -4.31 6.73
CA TYR A 17 -15.57 -4.69 7.01
C TYR A 17 -14.57 -3.54 6.95
N ASP A 18 -13.66 -3.52 7.93
CA ASP A 18 -12.46 -2.71 7.95
C ASP A 18 -11.34 -3.41 7.17
N TYR A 19 -10.63 -2.67 6.34
CA TYR A 19 -9.39 -3.13 5.74
C TYR A 19 -8.25 -3.01 6.76
N ARG A 20 -7.49 -4.09 6.93
CA ARG A 20 -6.21 -4.06 7.65
C ARG A 20 -5.13 -4.72 6.81
N GLY A 21 -4.03 -4.03 6.56
CA GLY A 21 -2.98 -4.60 5.73
C GLY A 21 -1.64 -3.89 5.77
N THR A 22 -0.68 -4.49 5.08
CA THR A 22 0.62 -3.91 4.80
C THR A 22 0.62 -3.43 3.35
N ILE A 23 1.01 -2.17 3.12
CA ILE A 23 1.19 -1.60 1.79
C ILE A 23 2.64 -1.62 1.39
N PHE A 24 2.88 -1.87 0.10
CA PHE A 24 4.22 -2.02 -0.46
C PHE A 24 4.42 -1.10 -1.65
N ALA A 25 5.66 -0.64 -1.78
CA ALA A 25 6.16 -0.01 -2.99
C ALA A 25 7.48 -0.65 -3.39
N ASN A 26 7.69 -0.90 -4.69
CA ASN A 26 8.99 -1.38 -5.17
C ASN A 26 9.35 -0.85 -6.55
N ASN A 27 10.62 -0.95 -6.91
CA ASN A 27 11.10 -0.62 -8.25
C ASN A 27 10.68 -1.69 -9.25
N PHE A 28 10.22 -1.27 -10.43
CA PHE A 28 9.90 -2.16 -11.56
C PHE A 28 10.87 -1.92 -12.75
N ALA A 29 11.82 -0.99 -12.63
CA ALA A 29 12.75 -0.67 -13.70
C ALA A 29 13.84 -1.76 -13.83
N GLY A 30 14.01 -2.28 -15.05
CA GLY A 30 14.98 -3.34 -15.34
C GLY A 30 14.64 -4.67 -14.65
N ALA A 31 15.67 -5.47 -14.33
CA ALA A 31 15.53 -6.68 -13.51
C ALA A 31 15.54 -6.37 -11.99
N GLY A 32 15.42 -5.10 -11.59
CA GLY A 32 15.60 -4.65 -10.22
C GLY A 32 14.28 -4.57 -9.46
N CYS A 33 14.16 -5.37 -8.40
CA CYS A 33 13.01 -5.34 -7.50
C CYS A 33 13.18 -4.42 -6.30
N ASN A 34 14.31 -3.72 -6.24
CA ASN A 34 14.69 -2.88 -5.12
C ASN A 34 14.82 -1.41 -5.54
N PRO A 35 14.58 -0.45 -4.64
CA PRO A 35 14.21 -0.68 -3.24
C PRO A 35 12.80 -1.26 -3.08
N VAL A 36 12.58 -2.02 -2.01
CA VAL A 36 11.26 -2.46 -1.53
C VAL A 36 10.97 -1.72 -0.24
N ILE A 37 9.82 -1.08 -0.18
CA ILE A 37 9.33 -0.35 0.98
C ILE A 37 8.04 -1.02 1.42
N ALA A 38 7.90 -1.29 2.71
CA ALA A 38 6.69 -1.81 3.32
C ALA A 38 6.31 -0.96 4.53
N SER A 39 5.01 -0.73 4.74
CA SER A 39 4.55 -0.17 6.02
C SER A 39 4.97 -1.08 7.17
N TYR A 40 5.54 -0.51 8.24
CA TYR A 40 6.08 -1.28 9.37
C TYR A 40 5.39 -0.97 10.69
N ASP A 41 5.16 0.31 10.98
CA ASP A 41 4.38 0.75 12.13
C ASP A 41 3.30 1.74 11.65
N PRO A 42 2.00 1.43 11.82
CA PRO A 42 1.45 0.21 12.43
C PRO A 42 1.79 -1.05 11.63
N SER A 43 1.78 -2.21 12.30
CA SER A 43 2.04 -3.51 11.66
C SER A 43 1.04 -3.81 10.52
N MET A 44 -0.18 -3.30 10.66
CA MET A 44 -1.19 -3.22 9.61
C MET A 44 -1.86 -1.84 9.68
N ILE A 45 -1.85 -1.10 8.58
CA ILE A 45 -2.66 0.11 8.44
C ILE A 45 -4.15 -0.27 8.49
N LEU A 46 -4.96 0.58 9.10
CA LEU A 46 -6.41 0.42 9.17
C LEU A 46 -7.06 1.41 8.20
N VAL A 47 -7.96 0.93 7.33
CA VAL A 47 -8.89 1.77 6.57
C VAL A 47 -10.31 1.36 6.94
N PRO A 48 -11.02 2.15 7.78
CA PRO A 48 -12.34 1.78 8.26
C PRO A 48 -13.36 1.55 7.14
N ALA A 49 -14.39 0.78 7.43
CA ALA A 49 -15.55 0.58 6.56
C ALA A 49 -16.12 1.92 6.05
N GLY A 50 -16.42 2.01 4.76
CA GLY A 50 -16.98 3.19 4.09
C GLY A 50 -16.03 4.38 3.90
N THR A 51 -14.74 4.24 4.22
CA THR A 51 -13.77 5.34 4.17
C THR A 51 -12.80 5.26 2.99
N THR A 52 -12.08 6.35 2.75
CA THR A 52 -11.03 6.42 1.73
C THR A 52 -9.80 7.08 2.33
N VAL A 53 -8.65 6.47 2.11
CA VAL A 53 -7.34 6.98 2.58
C VAL A 53 -6.43 7.13 1.38
N GLN A 54 -5.65 8.21 1.38
CA GLN A 54 -4.69 8.53 0.32
C GLN A 54 -3.28 8.66 0.89
N TYR A 55 -2.32 8.06 0.19
CA TYR A 55 -0.89 8.14 0.46
C TYR A 55 -0.21 8.82 -0.72
N ASP A 56 0.00 10.12 -0.61
CA ASP A 56 0.69 10.91 -1.65
C ASP A 56 2.17 10.54 -1.79
N ASN A 57 2.78 10.18 -0.66
CA ASN A 57 4.14 9.73 -0.54
C ASN A 57 4.36 9.12 0.87
N PHE A 58 5.56 8.61 1.13
CA PHE A 58 5.90 7.97 2.40
C PHE A 58 5.89 8.91 3.63
N ARG A 59 6.10 10.22 3.41
CA ARG A 59 6.26 11.23 4.47
C ARG A 59 4.96 11.94 4.80
N ASP A 60 4.32 12.55 3.80
CA ASP A 60 3.24 13.53 4.02
C ASP A 60 1.89 12.87 4.38
N GLN A 61 1.81 11.55 4.34
CA GLN A 61 0.67 10.77 4.81
C GLN A 61 0.56 10.66 6.36
N TYR A 62 1.62 11.02 7.09
CA TYR A 62 1.66 10.80 8.53
C TYR A 62 0.84 11.83 9.31
N ILE A 63 -0.20 11.35 10.00
CA ILE A 63 -1.02 12.11 10.93
C ILE A 63 -0.89 11.44 12.31
N PRO A 64 -0.38 12.13 13.34
CA PRO A 64 -0.24 11.56 14.68
C PRO A 64 -1.54 10.96 15.20
N GLY A 65 -1.47 9.71 15.69
CA GLY A 65 -2.62 8.99 16.25
C GLY A 65 -3.59 8.39 15.21
N SER A 66 -3.40 8.63 13.91
CA SER A 66 -4.19 7.99 12.87
C SER A 66 -3.74 6.55 12.65
N PRO A 67 -4.64 5.54 12.72
CA PRO A 67 -4.29 4.15 12.47
C PRO A 67 -4.13 3.85 10.97
N SER A 68 -4.49 4.80 10.10
CA SER A 68 -4.21 4.76 8.67
C SER A 68 -2.85 5.38 8.31
N SER A 69 -2.16 6.00 9.27
CA SER A 69 -0.86 6.63 9.00
C SER A 69 0.29 5.70 9.36
N VAL A 70 1.34 5.71 8.54
CA VAL A 70 2.55 4.91 8.75
C VAL A 70 3.63 5.76 9.41
N SER A 71 3.99 5.46 10.66
CA SER A 71 5.07 6.15 11.39
C SER A 71 6.46 5.63 11.00
N MET A 72 6.56 4.35 10.63
CA MET A 72 7.81 3.70 10.26
C MET A 72 7.64 2.82 9.02
N TRP A 73 8.66 2.86 8.16
CA TRP A 73 8.76 2.09 6.93
C TRP A 73 9.91 1.10 7.02
N SER A 74 9.66 -0.13 6.61
CA SER A 74 10.71 -1.12 6.39
C SER A 74 11.26 -0.93 4.97
N VAL A 75 12.56 -0.73 4.85
CA VAL A 75 13.24 -0.40 3.58
C VAL A 75 14.33 -1.43 3.30
N LEU A 76 14.15 -2.19 2.24
CA LEU A 76 15.15 -3.09 1.67
C LEU A 76 15.73 -2.46 0.40
N LEU A 77 17.03 -2.14 0.41
CA LEU A 77 17.67 -1.44 -0.72
C LEU A 77 18.23 -2.37 -1.80
N ALA A 78 18.46 -3.64 -1.49
CA ALA A 78 19.04 -4.61 -2.41
C ALA A 78 18.64 -6.04 -2.03
N THR A 79 18.55 -6.92 -3.03
CA THR A 79 18.29 -8.35 -2.83
C THR A 79 19.38 -8.97 -1.94
N GLY A 80 18.97 -9.75 -0.93
CA GLY A 80 19.90 -10.35 0.03
C GLY A 80 20.43 -9.39 1.10
N GLY A 81 20.06 -8.11 1.05
CA GLY A 81 20.34 -7.14 2.11
C GLY A 81 19.43 -7.31 3.32
N THR A 82 19.75 -6.60 4.41
CA THR A 82 18.90 -6.53 5.60
C THR A 82 17.95 -5.32 5.50
N PRO A 83 16.64 -5.48 5.75
CA PRO A 83 15.73 -4.35 5.83
C PRO A 83 16.15 -3.37 6.93
N SER A 84 16.13 -2.08 6.62
CA SER A 84 16.36 -0.99 7.56
C SER A 84 15.02 -0.32 7.90
N ILE A 85 14.76 -0.08 9.18
CA ILE A 85 13.56 0.65 9.60
C ILE A 85 13.84 2.15 9.56
N ARG A 86 12.96 2.90 8.91
CA ARG A 86 13.09 4.36 8.73
C ARG A 86 11.82 5.06 9.17
N PRO A 87 11.89 6.11 10.00
CA PRO A 87 10.71 6.89 10.33
C PRO A 87 10.17 7.61 9.08
N TRP A 88 8.88 7.93 9.08
CA TRP A 88 8.18 8.63 8.00
C TRP A 88 8.87 9.93 7.55
N ASN A 89 9.57 10.62 8.46
CA ASN A 89 10.28 11.87 8.21
C ASN A 89 11.76 11.67 7.82
N HIS A 90 12.21 10.44 7.61
CA HIS A 90 13.59 10.16 7.23
C HIS A 90 13.91 10.81 5.86
N PRO A 91 15.03 11.54 5.69
CA PRO A 91 15.33 12.29 4.47
C PRO A 91 15.25 11.48 3.16
N SER A 92 15.68 10.22 3.18
CA SER A 92 15.59 9.33 2.01
C SER A 92 14.16 9.01 1.54
N LEU A 93 13.15 9.16 2.40
CA LEU A 93 11.72 8.93 2.12
C LEU A 93 10.97 10.22 1.75
N MET A 94 11.64 11.38 1.81
CA MET A 94 11.03 12.64 1.40
C MET A 94 10.58 12.60 -0.07
N PRO A 95 9.54 13.35 -0.45
CA PRO A 95 9.21 13.59 -1.85
C PRO A 95 10.45 14.03 -2.65
N GLY A 96 10.70 13.39 -3.78
CA GLY A 96 11.89 13.64 -4.61
C GLY A 96 13.21 13.04 -4.10
N GLY A 97 13.21 12.38 -2.94
CA GLY A 97 14.35 11.60 -2.47
C GLY A 97 14.56 10.33 -3.29
N VAL A 98 15.76 9.73 -3.25
CA VAL A 98 16.12 8.57 -4.09
C VAL A 98 15.13 7.41 -3.95
N ILE A 99 14.74 7.07 -2.71
CA ILE A 99 13.78 5.97 -2.48
C ILE A 99 12.40 6.35 -2.97
N SER A 100 12.00 7.62 -2.88
CA SER A 100 10.74 8.17 -3.37
C SER A 100 10.74 8.48 -4.88
N SER A 101 11.89 8.39 -5.55
CA SER A 101 12.03 8.53 -7.01
C SER A 101 12.24 7.20 -7.78
N ASN A 102 12.57 6.08 -7.12
CA ASN A 102 12.88 4.78 -7.75
C ASN A 102 12.00 3.54 -7.41
N THR A 103 10.80 3.68 -6.91
CA THR A 103 9.81 2.65 -6.54
C THR A 103 8.46 2.97 -7.21
N LYS A 104 7.36 2.43 -6.74
CA LYS A 104 5.96 2.86 -6.96
C LYS A 104 5.09 1.94 -6.12
N TRP A 105 3.90 2.38 -5.74
CA TRP A 105 2.95 1.50 -5.05
C TRP A 105 2.67 0.26 -5.89
N SER A 106 2.79 -0.92 -5.28
CA SER A 106 2.90 -2.15 -6.06
C SER A 106 2.04 -3.30 -5.58
N MET A 107 1.80 -3.39 -4.29
CA MET A 107 0.92 -4.42 -3.74
C MET A 107 0.46 -4.06 -2.32
N SER A 108 -0.50 -4.83 -1.85
CA SER A 108 -0.98 -4.86 -0.49
C SER A 108 -1.17 -6.33 -0.07
N LYS A 109 -0.80 -6.64 1.17
CA LYS A 109 -1.21 -7.88 1.85
C LYS A 109 -2.20 -7.51 2.93
N PHE A 110 -3.40 -8.07 2.89
CA PHE A 110 -4.48 -7.64 3.78
C PHE A 110 -5.34 -8.77 4.31
N GLN A 111 -6.07 -8.43 5.36
CA GLN A 111 -7.12 -9.20 6.00
C GLN A 111 -8.26 -8.24 6.32
N MET A 112 -9.48 -8.56 5.90
CA MET A 112 -10.65 -7.81 6.32
C MET A 112 -11.05 -8.17 7.75
N PHE A 113 -11.59 -7.22 8.49
CA PHE A 113 -12.07 -7.40 9.85
C PHE A 113 -13.51 -6.89 9.94
N HIS A 114 -14.37 -7.49 10.75
CA HIS A 114 -15.70 -6.92 10.98
C HIS A 114 -15.57 -5.48 11.49
N ALA A 115 -16.34 -4.57 10.91
CA ALA A 115 -16.22 -3.12 11.12
C ALA A 115 -16.20 -2.76 12.61
N GLY A 116 -15.19 -1.98 13.02
CA GLY A 116 -15.01 -1.52 14.39
C GLY A 116 -14.50 -2.59 15.37
N THR A 117 -14.14 -3.79 14.90
CA THR A 117 -13.70 -4.89 15.76
C THR A 117 -12.28 -5.38 15.41
N LEU A 118 -11.79 -6.34 16.20
CA LEU A 118 -10.58 -7.11 15.94
C LEU A 118 -10.90 -8.55 15.47
N ASN A 119 -12.15 -8.81 15.05
CA ASN A 119 -12.57 -10.12 14.56
C ASN A 119 -12.29 -10.21 13.05
N PRO A 120 -11.36 -11.07 12.60
CA PRO A 120 -11.04 -11.20 11.18
C PRO A 120 -12.15 -11.90 10.40
N GLU A 121 -12.37 -11.48 9.16
CA GLU A 121 -13.21 -12.17 8.17
C GLU A 121 -12.41 -13.24 7.42
N THR A 122 -12.65 -14.51 7.75
CA THR A 122 -11.85 -15.65 7.28
C THR A 122 -11.69 -15.74 5.77
N TYR A 123 -12.66 -15.27 5.00
CA TYR A 123 -12.70 -15.52 3.55
C TYR A 123 -12.39 -14.31 2.67
N PHE A 124 -12.20 -13.13 3.26
CA PHE A 124 -11.84 -11.92 2.51
C PHE A 124 -10.46 -11.40 2.97
N ASN A 125 -9.41 -11.97 2.38
CA ASN A 125 -8.02 -11.64 2.65
C ASN A 125 -7.13 -12.04 1.47
N GLY A 126 -5.87 -11.61 1.48
CA GLY A 126 -4.88 -12.09 0.53
C GLY A 126 -3.83 -11.05 0.15
N ASN A 127 -3.02 -11.41 -0.83
CA ASN A 127 -2.11 -10.48 -1.51
C ASN A 127 -2.80 -9.98 -2.78
N ILE A 128 -2.79 -8.67 -3.01
CA ILE A 128 -3.33 -8.03 -4.20
C ILE A 128 -2.33 -6.99 -4.69
N GLY A 129 -2.17 -6.80 -5.99
CA GLY A 129 -1.20 -5.83 -6.50
C GLY A 129 -1.23 -5.62 -8.00
N ASP A 130 -0.25 -4.85 -8.46
CA ASP A 130 -0.07 -4.54 -9.86
C ASP A 130 0.34 -5.82 -10.61
N SER A 131 -0.49 -6.27 -11.55
CA SER A 131 -0.20 -7.43 -12.39
C SER A 131 1.02 -7.24 -13.28
N ALA A 132 1.46 -6.00 -13.50
CA ALA A 132 2.68 -5.66 -14.21
C ALA A 132 3.93 -5.66 -13.31
N ASN A 133 3.82 -6.00 -12.01
CA ASN A 133 4.98 -6.11 -11.13
C ASN A 133 5.84 -7.33 -11.51
N PRO A 134 7.07 -7.12 -12.03
CA PRO A 134 7.91 -8.24 -12.45
C PRO A 134 8.54 -9.02 -11.27
N CYS A 135 8.41 -8.48 -10.05
CA CYS A 135 9.08 -8.98 -8.86
C CYS A 135 8.27 -9.98 -8.06
N VAL A 136 6.96 -9.77 -8.02
CA VAL A 136 6.02 -10.60 -7.30
C VAL A 136 4.75 -10.69 -8.13
N SER A 137 4.34 -11.92 -8.44
CA SER A 137 3.05 -12.17 -9.08
C SER A 137 1.96 -12.15 -8.01
N ASN A 138 1.10 -11.13 -8.06
CA ASN A 138 -0.11 -11.05 -7.25
C ASN A 138 -1.31 -10.84 -8.18
N PRO A 139 -2.50 -11.36 -7.82
CA PRO A 139 -3.71 -11.01 -8.56
C PRO A 139 -4.00 -9.52 -8.42
N SER A 140 -4.51 -8.90 -9.50
CA SER A 140 -5.06 -7.55 -9.46
C SER A 140 -6.54 -7.52 -9.05
N TYR A 141 -7.17 -8.68 -8.90
CA TYR A 141 -8.57 -8.82 -8.49
C TYR A 141 -8.74 -10.02 -7.55
N ILE A 142 -9.48 -9.84 -6.46
CA ILE A 142 -9.88 -10.89 -5.53
C ILE A 142 -11.41 -10.92 -5.49
N ASN A 143 -11.98 -12.09 -5.78
CA ASN A 143 -13.40 -12.37 -5.59
C ASN A 143 -13.59 -13.15 -4.28
N ALA A 144 -14.23 -12.53 -3.30
CA ALA A 144 -14.53 -13.12 -2.00
C ALA A 144 -16.04 -13.05 -1.72
N LEU A 145 -16.90 -13.20 -2.74
CA LEU A 145 -18.34 -13.17 -2.53
C LEU A 145 -18.80 -14.33 -1.61
N PRO A 146 -19.79 -14.09 -0.72
CA PRO A 146 -20.60 -12.87 -0.59
C PRO A 146 -19.99 -11.74 0.26
N MET A 147 -18.77 -11.91 0.81
CA MET A 147 -18.15 -10.95 1.72
C MET A 147 -17.72 -9.66 1.02
N GLY A 148 -17.32 -9.76 -0.26
CA GLY A 148 -16.97 -8.61 -1.08
C GLY A 148 -16.01 -8.96 -2.22
N ASP A 149 -15.42 -7.93 -2.81
CA ASP A 149 -14.35 -8.06 -3.81
C ASP A 149 -13.33 -6.92 -3.67
N ALA A 150 -12.11 -7.15 -4.16
CA ALA A 150 -11.07 -6.14 -4.17
C ALA A 150 -10.38 -6.06 -5.53
N SER A 151 -10.06 -4.84 -5.95
CA SER A 151 -9.37 -4.54 -7.22
C SER A 151 -8.17 -3.64 -6.99
N TRP A 152 -7.05 -3.96 -7.62
CA TRP A 152 -5.86 -3.12 -7.74
C TRP A 152 -5.68 -2.67 -9.18
N PHE A 153 -5.64 -1.37 -9.42
CA PHE A 153 -5.46 -0.81 -10.76
C PHE A 153 -4.82 0.57 -10.73
N THR A 154 -4.34 1.02 -11.88
CA THR A 154 -3.74 2.35 -12.06
C THR A 154 -4.45 3.14 -13.14
N ILE A 155 -4.66 4.44 -12.91
CA ILE A 155 -5.19 5.38 -13.91
C ILE A 155 -4.15 6.48 -14.15
N THR A 156 -3.83 6.77 -15.41
CA THR A 156 -2.95 7.89 -15.76
C THR A 156 -3.78 9.07 -16.24
N THR A 157 -3.68 10.21 -15.56
CA THR A 157 -4.34 11.46 -15.96
C THR A 157 -3.44 12.66 -15.71
N GLY A 158 -3.39 13.60 -16.67
CA GLY A 158 -2.54 14.79 -16.57
C GLY A 158 -1.05 14.48 -16.35
N GLY A 159 -0.56 13.34 -16.84
CA GLY A 159 0.82 12.87 -16.63
C GLY A 159 1.11 12.32 -15.23
N THR A 160 0.12 12.25 -14.34
CA THR A 160 0.23 11.61 -13.02
C THR A 160 -0.44 10.24 -13.07
N VAL A 161 0.24 9.23 -12.54
CA VAL A 161 -0.32 7.90 -12.33
C VAL A 161 -1.00 7.90 -10.95
N TYR A 162 -2.18 7.32 -10.85
CA TYR A 162 -2.93 7.16 -9.61
C TYR A 162 -3.14 5.68 -9.41
N THR A 163 -2.71 5.16 -8.27
CA THR A 163 -2.86 3.75 -7.92
C THR A 163 -4.04 3.59 -6.99
N TYR A 164 -4.90 2.62 -7.27
CA TYR A 164 -6.11 2.37 -6.49
C TYR A 164 -6.09 0.95 -5.93
N LEU A 165 -6.47 0.84 -4.66
CA LEU A 165 -6.99 -0.38 -4.06
C LEU A 165 -8.46 -0.11 -3.72
N LEU A 166 -9.35 -0.66 -4.53
CA LEU A 166 -10.80 -0.59 -4.32
C LEU A 166 -11.27 -1.86 -3.64
N ILE A 167 -12.07 -1.71 -2.58
CA ILE A 167 -12.68 -2.82 -1.83
C ILE A 167 -14.18 -2.55 -1.80
N ASN A 168 -14.99 -3.52 -2.21
CA ASN A 168 -16.45 -3.44 -2.23
C ASN A 168 -17.07 -4.38 -1.19
#